data_AF-X1AVK9-F1
#
_entry.id   AF-X1AVK9-F1
#
_cell.length_a   1.000
_cell.length_b   1.000
_cell.length_c   1.000
_cell.angle_alpha   90.00
_cell.angle_beta   90.00
_cell.angle_gamma   90.00
#
_symmetry.space_group_name_H-M   'P 1'
#
loop_
_entity.id
_entity.type
_entity.pdbx_description
1 polymer ?
#
loop_
_entity_poly.entity_id
_entity_poly.type
_entity_poly.pdbx_seq_one_letter_code
_entity_poly.pdbx_strand_id
1 'polypeptide(L)'
;MGEKVKARIGIIGGNTAIIEMASASGLALIPKEKRNPMKTTTYGTGELIKKALNIGCRKVIIGIGGSATTDGGMGMAQALGVKFYNSCSNLLGFGGRQLLKLKRIDMSNIHPAVSNTEFNVASDVDNPLTGKNGAAYVYSPQKGADREMVKKLDNGFVNFSKIIKKDLGKDISNLKGAGAAGGLGAGLHAFLNATLRQGTDIII
;
A
#
# COMPACT_ATOMS: atom_id res chain seq x y z
N MET A 1 4.58 3.05 -12.58
CA MET A 1 3.60 3.13 -13.70
C MET A 1 3.51 1.81 -14.49
N GLY A 2 3.95 0.67 -13.93
CA GLY A 2 4.00 -0.62 -14.65
C GLY A 2 5.32 -0.88 -15.39
N GLU A 3 6.14 0.16 -15.57
CA GLU A 3 7.52 0.03 -16.07
C GLU A 3 8.44 -0.64 -15.04
N LYS A 4 9.43 -1.39 -15.53
CA LYS A 4 10.43 -2.05 -14.69
C LYS A 4 11.42 -1.01 -14.14
N VAL A 5 11.72 -1.11 -12.85
CA VAL A 5 12.73 -0.28 -12.17
C VAL A 5 13.69 -1.17 -11.37
N LYS A 6 14.91 -0.69 -11.15
CA LYS A 6 15.85 -1.34 -10.23
C LYS A 6 15.57 -0.84 -8.81
N ALA A 7 15.29 -1.76 -7.91
CA ALA A 7 15.08 -1.50 -6.49
C ALA A 7 15.98 -2.42 -5.65
N ARG A 8 16.15 -2.11 -4.36
CA ARG A 8 17.06 -2.83 -3.46
C ARG A 8 16.36 -3.17 -2.15
N ILE A 9 16.85 -4.20 -1.47
CA ILE A 9 16.41 -4.65 -0.15
C ILE A 9 17.68 -4.74 0.71
N GLY A 10 17.67 -4.15 1.90
CA GLY A 10 18.70 -4.37 2.90
C GLY A 10 18.39 -5.65 3.67
N ILE A 11 19.38 -6.51 3.90
CA ILE A 11 19.22 -7.70 4.75
C ILE A 11 20.18 -7.59 5.91
N ILE A 12 19.65 -7.65 7.13
CA ILE A 12 20.41 -7.53 8.38
C ILE A 12 20.26 -8.83 9.17
N GLY A 13 21.38 -9.38 9.64
CA GLY A 13 21.42 -10.59 10.46
C GLY A 13 20.79 -11.82 9.78
N GLY A 14 20.72 -11.84 8.44
CA GLY A 14 20.18 -12.95 7.64
C GLY A 14 18.66 -13.16 7.67
N ASN A 15 17.94 -12.52 8.59
CA ASN A 15 16.49 -12.76 8.79
C ASN A 15 15.63 -11.48 8.79
N THR A 16 16.25 -10.29 8.86
CA THR A 16 15.52 -9.01 8.83
C THR A 16 15.70 -8.32 7.49
N ALA A 17 14.60 -8.00 6.82
CA ALA A 17 14.61 -7.20 5.60
C ALA A 17 14.23 -5.74 5.89
N ILE A 18 14.99 -4.81 5.33
CA ILE A 18 14.70 -3.37 5.32
C ILE A 18 14.30 -2.99 3.89
N ILE A 19 13.11 -2.43 3.75
CA ILE A 19 12.53 -2.05 2.46
C ILE A 19 12.15 -0.58 2.49
N GLU A 20 12.65 0.19 1.54
CA GLU A 20 12.12 1.52 1.24
C GLU A 20 11.14 1.42 0.07
N MET A 21 9.86 1.70 0.31
CA MET A 21 8.83 1.60 -0.74
C MET A 21 9.13 2.54 -1.91
N ALA A 22 9.77 3.68 -1.63
CA ALA A 22 10.10 4.69 -2.62
C ALA A 22 11.01 4.15 -3.73
N SER A 23 11.84 3.15 -3.43
CA SER A 23 12.73 2.52 -4.42
C SER A 23 12.00 1.81 -5.56
N ALA A 24 10.75 1.35 -5.31
CA ALA A 24 9.93 0.66 -6.31
C ALA A 24 8.64 1.42 -6.66
N SER A 25 8.16 2.30 -5.78
CA SER A 25 6.85 2.95 -5.88
C SER A 25 6.90 4.44 -5.51
N GLY A 26 8.08 5.05 -5.56
CA GLY A 26 8.33 6.43 -5.13
C GLY A 26 8.07 7.49 -6.18
N LEU A 27 7.82 8.70 -5.71
CA LEU A 27 7.52 9.90 -6.50
C LEU A 27 8.70 10.34 -7.37
N ALA A 28 9.93 10.07 -6.92
CA ALA A 28 11.17 10.36 -7.65
C ALA A 28 11.34 9.49 -8.92
N LEU A 29 10.65 8.35 -9.01
CA LEU A 29 10.69 7.46 -10.17
C LEU A 29 9.81 7.96 -11.33
N ILE A 30 8.99 9.00 -11.11
CA ILE A 30 8.00 9.46 -12.09
C ILE A 30 8.26 10.94 -12.41
N PRO A 31 8.57 11.26 -13.68
CA PRO A 31 8.63 12.64 -14.16
C PRO A 31 7.34 13.39 -13.84
N LYS A 32 7.44 14.68 -13.48
CA LYS A 32 6.33 15.46 -12.90
C LYS A 32 5.08 15.43 -13.80
N GLU A 33 5.28 15.54 -15.09
CA GLU A 33 4.28 15.53 -16.16
C GLU A 33 3.59 14.17 -16.36
N LYS A 34 4.21 13.07 -15.90
CA LYS A 34 3.65 11.70 -15.98
C LYS A 34 2.95 11.27 -14.70
N ARG A 35 2.97 12.09 -13.65
CA ARG A 35 2.38 11.76 -12.34
C ARG A 35 0.87 11.67 -12.45
N ASN A 36 0.32 10.50 -12.09
CA ASN A 36 -1.11 10.27 -12.10
C ASN A 36 -1.50 9.22 -11.05
N PRO A 37 -2.01 9.64 -9.88
CA PRO A 37 -2.26 8.74 -8.76
C PRO A 37 -3.41 7.75 -9.03
N MET A 38 -4.24 8.02 -10.05
CA MET A 38 -5.28 7.09 -10.51
C MET A 38 -4.69 5.83 -11.17
N LYS A 39 -3.45 5.90 -11.67
CA LYS A 39 -2.77 4.84 -12.44
C LYS A 39 -1.59 4.21 -11.72
N THR A 40 -0.89 4.96 -10.87
CA THR A 40 0.28 4.47 -10.11
C THR A 40 -0.07 3.31 -9.18
N THR A 41 0.84 2.37 -9.00
CA THR A 41 0.63 1.12 -8.26
C THR A 41 1.75 0.85 -7.27
N THR A 42 1.40 0.26 -6.13
CA THR A 42 2.34 -0.24 -5.11
C THR A 42 2.87 -1.65 -5.40
N TYR A 43 2.56 -2.22 -6.58
CA TYR A 43 2.93 -3.59 -6.95
C TYR A 43 4.42 -3.90 -6.73
N GLY A 44 5.32 -3.00 -7.16
CA GLY A 44 6.76 -3.19 -6.95
C GLY A 44 7.18 -3.25 -5.48
N THR A 45 6.47 -2.55 -4.58
CA THR A 45 6.69 -2.70 -3.13
C THR A 45 6.34 -4.12 -2.66
N GLY A 46 5.25 -4.68 -3.17
CA GLY A 46 4.88 -6.07 -2.89
C GLY A 46 5.87 -7.09 -3.48
N GLU A 47 6.48 -6.79 -4.63
CA GLU A 47 7.56 -7.62 -5.18
C GLU A 47 8.81 -7.63 -4.28
N LEU A 48 9.17 -6.48 -3.68
CA LEU A 48 10.25 -6.42 -2.70
C LEU A 48 9.93 -7.25 -1.46
N ILE A 49 8.70 -7.13 -0.92
CA ILE A 49 8.26 -7.94 0.22
C ILE A 49 8.31 -9.42 -0.13
N LYS A 50 7.76 -9.82 -1.29
CA LYS A 50 7.79 -11.21 -1.77
C LYS A 50 9.23 -11.73 -1.88
N LYS A 51 10.15 -10.92 -2.39
CA LYS A 51 11.56 -11.30 -2.50
C LYS A 51 12.19 -11.52 -1.12
N ALA A 52 11.93 -10.64 -0.15
CA ALA A 52 12.40 -10.81 1.23
C ALA A 52 11.86 -12.11 1.86
N LEU A 53 10.56 -12.38 1.70
CA LEU A 53 9.92 -13.60 2.20
C LEU A 53 10.54 -14.87 1.60
N ASN A 54 10.82 -14.84 0.28
CA ASN A 54 11.46 -15.94 -0.45
C ASN A 54 12.91 -16.20 -0.03
N ILE A 55 13.63 -15.17 0.43
CA ILE A 55 14.99 -15.31 0.98
C ILE A 55 14.94 -15.90 2.41
N GLY A 56 13.75 -16.01 3.00
CA GLY A 56 13.57 -16.58 4.33
C GLY A 56 13.46 -15.55 5.45
N CYS A 57 13.45 -14.24 5.14
CA CYS A 57 13.24 -13.22 6.16
C CYS A 57 11.88 -13.38 6.84
N ARG A 58 11.86 -13.25 8.17
CA ARG A 58 10.66 -13.30 9.02
C ARG A 58 10.44 -12.04 9.83
N LYS A 59 11.32 -11.06 9.69
CA LYS A 59 11.09 -9.68 10.13
C LYS A 59 11.26 -8.75 8.93
N VAL A 60 10.29 -7.88 8.68
CA VAL A 60 10.33 -6.92 7.58
C VAL A 60 10.01 -5.54 8.12
N ILE A 61 10.94 -4.61 7.95
CA ILE A 61 10.78 -3.19 8.28
C ILE A 61 10.60 -2.42 6.98
N ILE A 62 9.54 -1.63 6.89
CA ILE A 62 9.15 -0.92 5.67
C ILE A 62 9.07 0.57 5.94
N GLY A 63 9.97 1.34 5.32
CA GLY A 63 9.86 2.79 5.23
C GLY A 63 8.90 3.17 4.11
N ILE A 64 7.83 3.91 4.43
CA ILE A 64 6.78 4.24 3.46
C ILE A 64 6.78 5.70 2.97
N GLY A 65 7.80 6.49 3.33
CA GLY A 65 7.97 7.86 2.83
C GLY A 65 8.12 7.95 1.31
N GLY A 66 7.81 9.12 0.73
CA GLY A 66 8.14 9.43 -0.67
C GLY A 66 7.29 8.74 -1.74
N SER A 67 6.13 8.16 -1.40
CA SER A 67 5.26 7.43 -2.35
C SER A 67 4.76 8.26 -3.55
N ALA A 68 4.65 7.62 -4.71
CA ALA A 68 3.92 8.14 -5.88
C ALA A 68 2.43 7.74 -5.89
N THR A 69 2.06 6.78 -5.06
CA THR A 69 0.86 5.97 -5.22
C THR A 69 -0.33 6.48 -4.43
N THR A 70 -1.55 6.15 -4.85
CA THR A 70 -2.78 6.32 -4.05
C THR A 70 -3.73 5.16 -4.35
N ASP A 71 -3.24 3.93 -4.12
CA ASP A 71 -3.97 2.70 -4.41
C ASP A 71 -4.28 1.86 -3.16
N GLY A 72 -4.06 2.41 -1.95
CA GLY A 72 -4.39 1.73 -0.71
C GLY A 72 -3.54 0.50 -0.40
N GLY A 73 -2.40 0.31 -1.09
CA GLY A 73 -1.63 -0.92 -1.01
C GLY A 73 -2.25 -2.09 -1.78
N MET A 74 -3.28 -1.86 -2.61
CA MET A 74 -3.89 -2.90 -3.44
C MET A 74 -2.87 -3.55 -4.38
N GLY A 75 -2.01 -2.76 -5.02
CA GLY A 75 -0.93 -3.29 -5.87
C GLY A 75 0.05 -4.17 -5.09
N MET A 76 0.47 -3.73 -3.90
CA MET A 76 1.34 -4.50 -3.00
C MET A 76 0.71 -5.86 -2.64
N ALA A 77 -0.57 -5.86 -2.27
CA ALA A 77 -1.31 -7.08 -1.94
C ALA A 77 -1.47 -8.01 -3.16
N GLN A 78 -1.71 -7.46 -4.35
CA GLN A 78 -1.77 -8.22 -5.60
C GLN A 78 -0.46 -8.96 -5.90
N ALA A 79 0.69 -8.31 -5.71
CA ALA A 79 2.00 -8.96 -5.91
C ALA A 79 2.24 -10.12 -4.93
N LEU A 80 1.62 -10.06 -3.75
CA LEU A 80 1.66 -11.12 -2.74
C LEU A 80 0.59 -12.20 -2.94
N GLY A 81 -0.26 -12.08 -3.97
CA GLY A 81 -1.23 -13.12 -4.35
C GLY A 81 -2.68 -12.83 -3.96
N VAL A 82 -2.97 -11.68 -3.33
CA VAL A 82 -4.35 -11.26 -3.04
C VAL A 82 -5.07 -10.89 -4.34
N LYS A 83 -6.29 -11.36 -4.52
CA LYS A 83 -7.13 -11.06 -5.69
C LYS A 83 -8.25 -10.09 -5.31
N PHE A 84 -8.52 -9.15 -6.20
CA PHE A 84 -9.52 -8.10 -6.02
C PHE A 84 -10.49 -8.17 -7.19
N TYR A 85 -11.80 -8.17 -6.91
CA TYR A 85 -12.84 -8.38 -7.91
C TYR A 85 -13.84 -7.23 -7.96
N ASN A 86 -14.36 -6.96 -9.15
CA ASN A 86 -15.51 -6.07 -9.33
C ASN A 86 -16.85 -6.82 -9.24
N SER A 87 -17.96 -6.13 -9.50
CA SER A 87 -19.32 -6.68 -9.46
C SER A 87 -19.58 -7.78 -10.47
N CYS A 88 -18.81 -7.85 -11.55
CA CYS A 88 -18.92 -8.87 -12.58
C CYS A 88 -17.97 -10.06 -12.33
N SER A 89 -17.39 -10.17 -11.13
CA SER A 89 -16.38 -11.17 -10.78
C SER A 89 -15.11 -11.14 -11.63
N ASN A 90 -14.85 -10.02 -12.32
CA ASN A 90 -13.60 -9.80 -13.05
C ASN A 90 -12.53 -9.26 -12.13
N LEU A 91 -11.28 -9.69 -12.35
CA LEU A 91 -10.12 -9.18 -11.62
C LEU A 91 -9.91 -7.69 -11.89
N LEU A 92 -9.64 -6.94 -10.83
CA LEU A 92 -9.24 -5.55 -10.93
C LEU A 92 -7.78 -5.44 -11.39
N GLY A 93 -7.54 -4.45 -12.25
CA GLY A 93 -6.18 -4.05 -12.61
C GLY A 93 -5.52 -3.21 -11.52
N PHE A 94 -4.57 -2.36 -11.92
CA PHE A 94 -3.82 -1.52 -11.00
C PHE A 94 -4.36 -0.09 -10.86
N GLY A 95 -3.93 0.55 -9.76
CA GLY A 95 -4.08 1.98 -9.49
C GLY A 95 -5.33 2.37 -8.72
N GLY A 96 -5.31 3.57 -8.13
CA GLY A 96 -6.36 4.08 -7.25
C GLY A 96 -7.75 4.14 -7.89
N ARG A 97 -7.82 4.27 -9.23
CA ARG A 97 -9.10 4.25 -9.97
C ARG A 97 -9.92 2.99 -9.78
N GLN A 98 -9.27 1.88 -9.42
CA GLN A 98 -9.94 0.59 -9.26
C GLN A 98 -10.66 0.47 -7.91
N LEU A 99 -10.29 1.28 -6.91
CA LEU A 99 -10.84 1.20 -5.56
C LEU A 99 -12.36 1.42 -5.54
N LEU A 100 -12.88 2.29 -6.41
CA LEU A 100 -14.33 2.50 -6.58
C LEU A 100 -15.08 1.27 -7.11
N LYS A 101 -14.40 0.42 -7.88
CA LYS A 101 -14.98 -0.77 -8.53
C LYS A 101 -14.90 -2.01 -7.65
N LEU A 102 -14.15 -1.97 -6.54
CA LEU A 102 -13.94 -3.10 -5.66
C LEU A 102 -15.23 -3.60 -5.02
N LYS A 103 -15.46 -4.90 -5.09
CA LYS A 103 -16.62 -5.58 -4.50
C LYS A 103 -16.25 -6.80 -3.65
N ARG A 104 -15.13 -7.48 -3.95
CA ARG A 104 -14.68 -8.64 -3.20
C ARG A 104 -13.15 -8.71 -3.14
N ILE A 105 -12.62 -9.08 -1.99
CA ILE A 105 -11.20 -9.41 -1.76
C ILE A 105 -11.09 -10.91 -1.49
N ASP A 106 -10.03 -11.52 -2.01
CA ASP A 106 -9.72 -12.94 -1.83
C ASP A 106 -8.25 -13.11 -1.45
N MET A 107 -8.01 -13.57 -0.23
CA MET A 107 -6.67 -13.79 0.32
C MET A 107 -6.21 -15.25 0.26
N SER A 108 -7.00 -16.16 -0.34
CA SER A 108 -6.68 -17.60 -0.38
C SER A 108 -5.31 -17.93 -0.98
N ASN A 109 -4.81 -17.06 -1.86
CA ASN A 109 -3.54 -17.24 -2.58
C ASN A 109 -2.43 -16.31 -2.05
N ILE A 110 -2.62 -15.68 -0.88
CA ILE A 110 -1.56 -14.85 -0.30
C ILE A 110 -0.31 -15.68 -0.01
N HIS A 111 0.85 -15.06 -0.17
CA HIS A 111 2.14 -15.71 0.06
C HIS A 111 2.18 -16.36 1.46
N PRO A 112 2.46 -17.67 1.57
CA PRO A 112 2.23 -18.42 2.81
C PRO A 112 3.06 -17.90 4.00
N ALA A 113 4.28 -17.41 3.73
CA ALA A 113 5.15 -16.85 4.77
C ALA A 113 4.61 -15.54 5.41
N VAL A 114 3.60 -14.88 4.83
CA VAL A 114 3.02 -13.65 5.41
C VAL A 114 2.47 -13.92 6.81
N SER A 115 1.84 -15.08 7.03
CA SER A 115 1.26 -15.45 8.34
C SER A 115 2.30 -15.59 9.45
N ASN A 116 3.55 -15.91 9.11
CA ASN A 116 4.64 -16.18 10.04
C ASN A 116 5.72 -15.08 10.02
N THR A 117 5.40 -13.90 9.49
CA THR A 117 6.35 -12.79 9.36
C THR A 117 5.88 -11.59 10.16
N GLU A 118 6.78 -11.00 10.93
CA GLU A 118 6.58 -9.73 11.61
C GLU A 118 6.80 -8.57 10.63
N PHE A 119 5.80 -7.71 10.48
CA PHE A 119 5.88 -6.52 9.63
C PHE A 119 5.80 -5.24 10.49
N ASN A 120 6.84 -4.41 10.42
CA ASN A 120 6.87 -3.09 11.05
C ASN A 120 6.93 -2.02 9.97
N VAL A 121 6.15 -0.96 10.13
CA VAL A 121 6.06 0.14 9.18
C VAL A 121 6.52 1.41 9.86
N ALA A 122 7.55 2.05 9.30
CA ALA A 122 8.02 3.36 9.74
C ALA A 122 7.20 4.45 9.05
N SER A 123 6.42 5.18 9.84
CA SER A 123 5.53 6.25 9.38
C SER A 123 5.38 7.31 10.46
N ASP A 124 5.71 8.56 10.13
CA ASP A 124 5.64 9.68 11.07
C ASP A 124 4.36 10.53 10.88
N VAL A 125 3.37 10.00 10.16
CA VAL A 125 2.10 10.69 9.90
C VAL A 125 0.92 9.91 10.46
N ASP A 126 0.00 10.64 11.08
CA ASP A 126 -1.20 10.09 11.72
C ASP A 126 -2.47 10.21 10.85
N ASN A 127 -2.36 10.78 9.64
CA ASN A 127 -3.51 11.03 8.77
C ASN A 127 -4.37 9.77 8.58
N PRO A 128 -5.70 9.87 8.72
CA PRO A 128 -6.61 8.76 8.47
C PRO A 128 -6.63 8.38 6.98
N LEU A 129 -7.30 7.27 6.66
CA LEU A 129 -7.40 6.84 5.26
C LEU A 129 -8.24 7.81 4.41
N THR A 130 -9.37 8.28 4.94
CA THR A 130 -10.41 9.03 4.22
C THR A 130 -10.68 10.41 4.83
N GLY A 131 -11.43 11.23 4.10
CA GLY A 131 -11.91 12.54 4.57
C GLY A 131 -10.94 13.67 4.27
N LYS A 132 -11.27 14.89 4.71
CA LYS A 132 -10.49 16.12 4.38
C LYS A 132 -9.03 16.06 4.83
N ASN A 133 -8.75 15.34 5.92
CA ASN A 133 -7.41 15.10 6.43
C ASN A 133 -6.81 13.75 5.98
N GLY A 134 -7.51 13.04 5.10
CA GLY A 134 -7.17 11.70 4.65
C GLY A 134 -6.16 11.67 3.50
N ALA A 135 -5.80 10.45 3.10
CA ALA A 135 -4.73 10.19 2.13
C ALA A 135 -4.90 10.97 0.81
N ALA A 136 -6.11 10.95 0.26
CA ALA A 136 -6.41 11.54 -1.03
C ALA A 136 -6.32 13.08 -1.01
N TYR A 137 -6.96 13.71 -0.03
CA TYR A 137 -7.00 15.18 0.08
C TYR A 137 -5.64 15.77 0.42
N VAL A 138 -4.90 15.16 1.33
CA VAL A 138 -3.62 15.71 1.82
C VAL A 138 -2.47 15.43 0.85
N TYR A 139 -2.37 14.20 0.33
CA TYR A 139 -1.16 13.75 -0.35
C TYR A 139 -1.29 13.49 -1.85
N SER A 140 -2.49 13.36 -2.42
CA SER A 140 -2.63 13.14 -3.86
C SER A 140 -2.36 14.38 -4.73
N PRO A 141 -2.59 15.64 -4.31
CA PRO A 141 -2.24 16.81 -5.13
C PRO A 141 -0.77 16.87 -5.52
N GLN A 142 0.16 16.65 -4.58
CA GLN A 142 1.60 16.57 -4.89
C GLN A 142 1.98 15.38 -5.79
N LYS A 143 1.10 14.37 -5.87
CA LYS A 143 1.20 13.19 -6.76
C LYS A 143 0.53 13.42 -8.12
N GLY A 144 0.04 14.63 -8.41
CA GLY A 144 -0.56 14.99 -9.70
C GLY A 144 -2.08 14.82 -9.78
N ALA A 145 -2.80 14.68 -8.66
CA ALA A 145 -4.26 14.69 -8.67
C ALA A 145 -4.83 16.11 -8.80
N ASP A 146 -5.80 16.27 -9.69
CA ASP A 146 -6.72 17.41 -9.65
C ASP A 146 -7.83 17.21 -8.59
N ARG A 147 -8.70 18.21 -8.42
CA ARG A 147 -9.80 18.19 -7.44
C ARG A 147 -10.79 17.03 -7.66
N GLU A 148 -11.06 16.66 -8.91
CA GLU A 148 -11.99 15.59 -9.23
C GLU A 148 -11.36 14.21 -8.98
N MET A 149 -10.08 14.05 -9.29
CA MET A 149 -9.31 12.86 -8.93
C MET A 149 -9.26 12.67 -7.42
N VAL A 150 -9.02 13.73 -6.64
CA VAL A 150 -9.02 13.67 -5.17
C VAL A 150 -10.35 13.12 -4.64
N LYS A 151 -11.48 13.67 -5.08
CA LYS A 151 -12.82 13.17 -4.67
C LYS A 151 -13.03 11.71 -5.03
N LYS A 152 -12.64 11.30 -6.25
CA LYS A 152 -12.77 9.90 -6.72
C LYS A 152 -11.90 8.94 -5.91
N LEU A 153 -10.67 9.34 -5.57
CA LEU A 153 -9.75 8.56 -4.75
C LEU A 153 -10.28 8.41 -3.33
N ASP A 154 -10.77 9.49 -2.72
CA ASP A 154 -11.34 9.46 -1.37
C ASP A 154 -12.58 8.55 -1.29
N ASN A 155 -13.52 8.70 -2.23
CA ASN A 155 -14.67 7.79 -2.35
C ASN A 155 -14.23 6.34 -2.61
N GLY A 156 -13.15 6.15 -3.36
CA GLY A 156 -12.52 4.85 -3.56
C GLY A 156 -12.04 4.26 -2.24
N PHE A 157 -11.41 5.06 -1.38
CA PHE A 157 -10.97 4.63 -0.06
C PHE A 157 -12.12 4.33 0.90
N VAL A 158 -13.22 5.08 0.84
CA VAL A 158 -14.45 4.76 1.60
C VAL A 158 -14.95 3.37 1.21
N ASN A 159 -15.04 3.09 -0.10
CA ASN A 159 -15.43 1.75 -0.57
C ASN A 159 -14.40 0.68 -0.15
N PHE A 160 -13.11 0.97 -0.29
CA PHE A 160 -12.03 0.07 0.10
C PHE A 160 -12.11 -0.33 1.58
N SER A 161 -12.26 0.64 2.48
CA SER A 161 -12.43 0.41 3.92
C SER A 161 -13.66 -0.45 4.21
N LYS A 162 -14.79 -0.19 3.53
CA LYS A 162 -16.01 -0.99 3.69
C LYS A 162 -15.80 -2.45 3.26
N ILE A 163 -15.15 -2.68 2.12
CA ILE A 163 -14.91 -4.02 1.62
C ILE A 163 -13.88 -4.78 2.48
N ILE A 164 -12.82 -4.11 2.96
CA ILE A 164 -11.88 -4.72 3.92
C ILE A 164 -12.60 -5.16 5.19
N LYS A 165 -13.46 -4.31 5.76
CA LYS A 165 -14.25 -4.69 6.94
C LYS A 165 -15.16 -5.88 6.67
N LYS A 166 -15.81 -5.90 5.50
CA LYS A 166 -16.74 -6.96 5.10
C LYS A 166 -16.05 -8.31 4.85
N ASP A 167 -14.97 -8.32 4.08
CA ASP A 167 -14.34 -9.58 3.61
C ASP A 167 -13.23 -10.07 4.55
N LEU A 168 -12.56 -9.18 5.29
CA LEU A 168 -11.41 -9.51 6.16
C LEU A 168 -11.74 -9.33 7.64
N GLY A 169 -12.91 -8.76 8.00
CA GLY A 169 -13.28 -8.49 9.39
C GLY A 169 -12.45 -7.38 10.07
N LYS A 170 -11.65 -6.62 9.33
CA LYS A 170 -10.75 -5.59 9.86
C LYS A 170 -11.30 -4.19 9.66
N ASP A 171 -11.29 -3.39 10.73
CA ASP A 171 -11.68 -1.99 10.64
C ASP A 171 -10.44 -1.08 10.53
N ILE A 172 -10.23 -0.50 9.34
CA ILE A 172 -9.12 0.42 9.07
C ILE A 172 -9.55 1.89 9.06
N SER A 173 -10.82 2.19 9.37
CA SER A 173 -11.35 3.56 9.30
C SER A 173 -10.75 4.47 10.37
N ASN A 174 -10.48 3.92 11.56
CA ASN A 174 -9.92 4.64 12.72
C ASN A 174 -8.43 4.37 12.95
N LEU A 175 -7.77 3.65 12.04
CA LEU A 175 -6.36 3.32 12.17
C LEU A 175 -5.52 4.59 11.97
N LYS A 176 -4.80 5.00 13.01
CA LYS A 176 -3.84 6.11 12.94
C LYS A 176 -2.76 5.79 11.91
N GLY A 177 -2.45 6.76 11.05
CA GLY A 177 -1.48 6.58 9.97
C GLY A 177 -1.95 5.70 8.81
N ALA A 178 -3.23 5.30 8.77
CA ALA A 178 -3.78 4.53 7.65
C ALA A 178 -3.62 5.25 6.30
N GLY A 179 -3.67 6.58 6.30
CA GLY A 179 -3.52 7.39 5.09
C GLY A 179 -2.07 7.53 4.60
N ALA A 180 -1.09 7.07 5.38
CA ALA A 180 0.31 7.16 5.03
C ALA A 180 0.58 6.52 3.66
N ALA A 181 1.43 7.18 2.89
CA ALA A 181 1.87 6.71 1.58
C ALA A 181 0.74 6.42 0.58
N GLY A 182 -0.36 7.19 0.63
CA GLY A 182 -1.51 7.00 -0.26
C GLY A 182 -2.34 5.78 0.11
N GLY A 183 -2.51 5.52 1.41
CA GLY A 183 -3.27 4.40 1.93
C GLY A 183 -2.49 3.09 2.04
N LEU A 184 -1.20 3.07 1.70
CA LEU A 184 -0.38 1.86 1.85
C LEU A 184 -0.24 1.45 3.33
N GLY A 185 -0.23 2.40 4.27
CA GLY A 185 -0.28 2.09 5.71
C GLY A 185 -1.49 1.22 6.08
N ALA A 186 -2.67 1.61 5.61
CA ALA A 186 -3.90 0.81 5.75
C ALA A 186 -3.76 -0.57 5.09
N GLY A 187 -3.20 -0.65 3.88
CA GLY A 187 -2.99 -1.91 3.17
C GLY A 187 -2.03 -2.86 3.88
N LEU A 188 -0.90 -2.35 4.38
CA LEU A 188 0.08 -3.15 5.14
C LEU A 188 -0.55 -3.71 6.42
N HIS A 189 -1.36 -2.92 7.12
CA HIS A 189 -2.11 -3.39 8.28
C HIS A 189 -3.18 -4.43 7.91
N ALA A 190 -4.01 -4.12 6.90
CA ALA A 190 -5.12 -4.98 6.49
C ALA A 190 -4.67 -6.33 5.94
N PHE A 191 -3.63 -6.37 5.10
CA PHE A 191 -3.23 -7.60 4.41
C PHE A 191 -2.09 -8.35 5.10
N LEU A 192 -1.20 -7.65 5.83
CA LEU A 192 0.00 -8.26 6.42
C LEU A 192 0.01 -8.21 7.96
N ASN A 193 -1.05 -7.70 8.61
CA ASN A 193 -1.06 -7.45 10.06
C ASN A 193 0.10 -6.56 10.52
N ALA A 194 0.56 -5.64 9.66
CA ALA A 194 1.70 -4.80 9.99
C ALA A 194 1.38 -3.82 11.12
N THR A 195 2.38 -3.56 11.96
CA THR A 195 2.33 -2.55 13.02
C THR A 195 2.94 -1.25 12.51
N LEU A 196 2.19 -0.15 12.59
CA LEU A 196 2.70 1.18 12.29
C LEU A 196 3.37 1.74 13.55
N ARG A 197 4.60 2.22 13.43
CA ARG A 197 5.35 2.89 14.50
C ARG A 197 6.06 4.13 13.95
N GLN A 198 6.42 5.05 14.84
CA GLN A 198 7.28 6.18 14.46
C GLN A 198 8.63 5.64 13.98
N GLY A 199 9.24 6.32 13.01
CA GLY A 199 10.51 5.88 12.43
C GLY A 199 11.62 5.77 13.46
N THR A 200 11.63 6.69 14.43
CA THR A 200 12.58 6.71 15.55
C THR A 200 12.48 5.47 16.43
N ASP A 201 11.26 4.98 16.70
CA ASP A 201 11.02 3.84 17.59
C ASP A 201 11.40 2.49 16.96
N ILE A 202 11.65 2.46 15.65
CA ILE A 202 12.06 1.26 14.92
C ILE A 202 13.59 1.19 14.77
N ILE A 203 14.26 2.35 14.74
CA ILE A 203 15.70 2.46 14.46
C ILE A 203 16.53 2.36 15.75
N ILE A 204 15.95 2.69 16.91
CA ILE A 204 16.57 2.59 18.25
C ILE A 204 16.41 1.17 18.80
#